data_AF-U4R412-F1
#
_entry.id   AF-U4R412-F1
#
_cell.length_a   1.000
_cell.length_b   1.000
_cell.length_c   1.000
_cell.angle_alpha   90.00
_cell.angle_beta   90.00
_cell.angle_gamma   90.00
#
_symmetry.space_group_name_H-M   'P 1'
#
loop_
_entity.id
_entity.type
_entity.pdbx_description
1 polymer ?
#
loop_
_entity_poly.entity_id
_entity_poly.type
_entity_poly.pdbx_seq_one_letter_code
_entity_poly.pdbx_strand_id
1 'polypeptide(L)'
;MAKQYGAAENYEAKLTRVMERLEIKEFNYDFSRHWSWVEFRYKGQLYRFDHSVEKAQSRGINLKYGSDAFAQIVLSLEDLARMVERGIYDLQTWVAGMKYLPPVIELPSFMKSLGFEQMPATEEDIKTRYKTLAKQLHPDAGGNDKDFIDLQQSAEQAIKYFKTIKGT
;
A
#
# COMPACT_ATOMS: atom_id res chain seq x y z
N MET A 1 -0.88 27.45 18.73
CA MET A 1 0.05 27.57 17.58
C MET A 1 -0.75 27.44 16.29
N ALA A 2 -0.47 28.27 15.28
CA ALA A 2 -1.29 28.37 14.07
C ALA A 2 -1.09 27.19 13.11
N LYS A 3 -2.11 26.91 12.28
CA LYS A 3 -1.97 26.01 11.12
C LYS A 3 -0.90 26.54 10.18
N GLN A 4 -0.10 25.66 9.60
CA GLN A 4 0.94 26.03 8.63
C GLN A 4 0.32 26.39 7.28
N TYR A 5 -0.84 25.81 6.96
CA TYR A 5 -1.58 26.07 5.74
C TYR A 5 -2.89 26.82 6.04
N GLY A 6 -3.43 27.50 5.01
CA GLY A 6 -4.73 28.17 5.09
C GLY A 6 -5.91 27.22 5.35
N ALA A 7 -7.11 27.77 5.30
CA ALA A 7 -8.35 27.01 5.49
C ALA A 7 -8.45 25.84 4.49
N ALA A 8 -9.03 24.71 4.91
CA ALA A 8 -9.07 23.48 4.10
C ALA A 8 -9.88 23.69 2.81
N GLU A 9 -10.93 24.51 2.90
CA GLU A 9 -11.83 24.93 1.84
C GLU A 9 -11.07 25.56 0.65
N ASN A 10 -9.97 26.28 0.93
CA ASN A 10 -9.12 26.84 -0.11
C ASN A 10 -8.41 25.76 -0.93
N TYR A 11 -8.03 24.66 -0.27
CA TYR A 11 -7.37 23.53 -0.91
C TYR A 11 -8.36 22.60 -1.61
N GLU A 12 -9.59 22.50 -1.13
CA GLU A 12 -10.68 21.82 -1.84
C GLU A 12 -10.99 22.52 -3.18
N ALA A 13 -11.19 23.84 -3.15
CA ALA A 13 -11.40 24.61 -4.37
C ALA A 13 -10.20 24.57 -5.33
N LYS A 14 -8.97 24.54 -4.79
CA LYS A 14 -7.75 24.37 -5.57
C LYS A 14 -7.67 22.97 -6.18
N LEU A 15 -8.04 21.93 -5.44
CA LEU A 15 -8.05 20.55 -5.93
C LEU A 15 -8.95 20.42 -7.16
N THR A 16 -10.15 21.00 -7.14
CA THR A 16 -11.05 21.02 -8.31
C THR A 16 -10.37 21.60 -9.54
N ARG A 17 -9.71 22.76 -9.41
CA ARG A 17 -8.99 23.41 -10.52
C ARG A 17 -7.79 22.58 -11.01
N VAL A 18 -7.09 21.90 -10.10
CA VAL A 18 -5.96 21.03 -10.46
C VAL A 18 -6.46 19.83 -11.25
N MET A 19 -7.58 19.22 -10.84
CA MET A 19 -8.18 18.09 -11.54
C MET A 19 -8.65 18.47 -12.94
N GLU A 20 -9.27 19.65 -13.11
CA GLU A 20 -9.63 20.20 -14.41
C GLU A 20 -8.40 20.35 -15.33
N ARG A 21 -7.30 20.92 -14.82
CA ARG A 21 -6.04 21.11 -15.57
C ARG A 21 -5.38 19.79 -15.98
N LEU A 22 -5.59 18.73 -15.21
CA LEU A 22 -5.11 17.38 -15.49
C LEU A 22 -6.08 16.55 -16.34
N GLU A 23 -7.19 17.14 -16.78
CA GLU A 23 -8.27 16.47 -17.53
C GLU A 23 -8.90 15.28 -16.76
N ILE A 24 -8.91 15.35 -15.43
CA ILE A 24 -9.46 14.33 -14.54
C ILE A 24 -10.93 14.64 -14.26
N LYS A 25 -11.81 13.68 -14.59
CA LYS A 25 -13.27 13.83 -14.42
C LYS A 25 -13.80 13.22 -13.12
N GLU A 26 -13.18 12.13 -12.67
CA GLU A 26 -13.62 11.37 -11.50
C GLU A 26 -12.52 11.40 -10.45
N PHE A 27 -12.77 12.09 -9.35
CA PHE A 27 -11.88 12.14 -8.20
C PHE A 27 -12.65 12.21 -6.89
N ASN A 28 -12.01 11.78 -5.81
CA ASN A 28 -12.52 11.81 -4.45
C ASN A 28 -11.38 12.15 -3.48
N TYR A 29 -11.69 12.62 -2.29
CA TYR A 29 -10.71 12.96 -1.27
C TYR A 29 -11.33 12.87 0.12
N ASP A 30 -10.48 12.70 1.13
CA ASP A 30 -10.85 12.86 2.53
C ASP A 30 -9.64 13.28 3.34
N PHE A 31 -9.88 14.03 4.41
CA PHE A 31 -8.88 14.43 5.38
C PHE A 31 -9.46 14.35 6.79
N SER A 32 -8.73 13.65 7.65
CA SER A 32 -9.08 13.55 9.06
C SER A 32 -8.20 14.49 9.91
N ARG A 33 -8.17 14.23 11.22
CA ARG A 33 -7.28 14.91 12.14
C ARG A 33 -5.78 14.66 11.85
N HIS A 34 -5.40 13.50 11.32
CA HIS A 34 -3.98 13.09 11.21
C HIS A 34 -3.56 12.51 9.86
N TRP A 35 -4.50 12.23 8.96
CA TRP A 35 -4.24 11.61 7.67
C TRP A 35 -5.10 12.23 6.58
N SER A 36 -4.68 12.12 5.33
CA SER A 36 -5.41 12.64 4.17
C SER A 36 -5.06 11.87 2.90
N TRP A 37 -5.97 11.90 1.94
CA TRP A 37 -5.74 11.33 0.63
C TRP A 37 -6.57 12.03 -0.45
N VAL A 38 -6.08 11.90 -1.68
CA VAL A 38 -6.78 12.25 -2.92
C VAL A 38 -6.67 11.05 -3.84
N GLU A 39 -7.80 10.65 -4.42
CA GLU A 39 -7.90 9.54 -5.37
C GLU A 39 -8.56 10.01 -6.65
N PHE A 40 -8.11 9.52 -7.80
CA PHE A 40 -8.71 9.86 -9.08
C PHE A 40 -8.52 8.76 -10.12
N ARG A 41 -9.39 8.77 -11.14
CA ARG A 41 -9.26 7.90 -12.31
C ARG A 41 -8.67 8.65 -13.49
N TYR A 42 -7.62 8.07 -14.07
CA TYR A 42 -7.00 8.57 -15.29
C TYR A 42 -6.71 7.41 -16.24
N LYS A 43 -7.20 7.51 -17.49
CA LYS A 43 -7.11 6.45 -18.53
C LYS A 43 -7.52 5.05 -18.01
N GLY A 44 -8.58 5.00 -17.21
CA GLY A 44 -9.13 3.76 -16.65
C GLY A 44 -8.37 3.18 -15.45
N GLN A 45 -7.31 3.84 -14.97
CA GLN A 45 -6.55 3.41 -13.81
C GLN A 45 -6.84 4.30 -12.60
N LEU A 46 -6.87 3.70 -11.41
CA LEU A 46 -7.06 4.39 -10.15
C LEU A 46 -5.72 4.81 -9.56
N TYR A 47 -5.61 6.08 -9.19
CA TYR A 47 -4.42 6.64 -8.56
C TYR A 47 -4.79 7.23 -7.21
N ARG A 48 -3.93 7.03 -6.21
CA ARG A 48 -4.13 7.56 -4.86
C ARG A 48 -2.86 8.17 -4.33
N PHE A 49 -2.97 9.40 -3.86
CA PHE A 49 -1.95 10.12 -3.13
C PHE A 49 -2.41 10.20 -1.68
N ASP A 50 -1.60 9.68 -0.76
CA ASP A 50 -1.90 9.73 0.67
C ASP A 50 -0.75 10.37 1.45
N HIS A 51 -1.10 11.07 2.53
CA HIS A 51 -0.14 11.69 3.41
C HIS A 51 -0.67 11.71 4.85
N SER A 52 0.24 11.78 5.81
CA SER A 52 -0.11 11.78 7.22
C SER A 52 0.90 12.58 8.03
N VAL A 53 0.44 13.03 9.19
CA VAL A 53 1.26 13.69 10.19
C VAL A 53 2.45 12.82 10.59
N GLU A 54 2.22 11.52 10.78
CA GLU A 54 3.26 10.55 11.11
C GLU A 54 4.33 10.42 10.01
N LYS A 55 3.91 10.29 8.74
CA LYS A 55 4.83 10.21 7.59
C LYS A 55 5.67 11.49 7.44
N ALA A 56 5.08 12.65 7.75
CA ALA A 56 5.79 13.92 7.72
C ALA A 56 6.83 14.02 8.87
N GLN A 57 6.40 13.72 10.09
CA GLN A 57 7.24 13.82 11.28
C GLN A 57 8.42 12.84 11.26
N SER A 58 8.26 11.64 10.72
CA SER A 58 9.37 10.68 10.54
C SER A 58 10.46 11.19 9.60
N ARG A 59 10.17 12.21 8.78
CA ARG A 59 11.10 12.89 7.88
C ARG A 59 11.56 14.25 8.43
N GLY A 60 11.28 14.56 9.70
CA GLY A 60 11.61 15.83 10.33
C GLY A 60 10.73 17.00 9.91
N ILE A 61 9.62 16.75 9.19
CA ILE A 61 8.68 17.78 8.77
C ILE A 61 7.68 18.02 9.90
N ASN A 62 7.61 19.25 10.39
CA ASN A 62 6.70 19.64 11.47
C ASN A 62 5.27 19.84 10.96
N LEU A 63 4.56 18.74 10.74
CA LEU A 63 3.15 18.71 10.39
C LEU A 63 2.30 18.38 11.63
N LYS A 64 1.11 18.99 11.78
CA LYS A 64 0.26 18.79 12.96
C LYS A 64 -1.16 18.33 12.65
N TYR A 65 -1.71 18.71 11.50
CA TYR A 65 -3.09 18.41 11.15
C TYR A 65 -3.17 17.63 9.83
N GLY A 66 -4.17 16.75 9.71
CA GLY A 66 -4.49 16.10 8.45
C GLY A 66 -4.85 17.13 7.37
N SER A 67 -5.59 18.19 7.71
CA SER A 67 -5.80 19.30 6.74
C SER A 67 -4.50 19.94 6.19
N ASP A 68 -3.39 19.94 6.93
CA ASP A 68 -2.09 20.36 6.40
C ASP A 68 -1.50 19.29 5.44
N ALA A 69 -1.69 18.00 5.77
CA ALA A 69 -1.31 16.90 4.89
C ALA A 69 -2.08 16.93 3.56
N PHE A 70 -3.38 17.22 3.63
CA PHE A 70 -4.23 17.46 2.47
C PHE A 70 -3.70 18.62 1.62
N ALA A 71 -3.40 19.76 2.25
CA ALA A 71 -2.83 20.92 1.55
C ALA A 71 -1.54 20.55 0.79
N GLN A 72 -0.64 19.77 1.40
CA GLN A 72 0.58 19.30 0.73
C GLN A 72 0.31 18.38 -0.45
N ILE A 73 -0.68 17.48 -0.36
CA ILE A 73 -1.09 16.63 -1.49
C ILE A 73 -1.58 17.51 -2.64
N VAL A 74 -2.49 18.45 -2.36
CA VAL A 74 -3.07 19.34 -3.39
C VAL A 74 -1.99 20.19 -4.07
N LEU A 75 -1.06 20.76 -3.30
CA LEU A 75 0.05 21.54 -3.85
C LEU A 75 0.98 20.70 -4.71
N SER A 76 1.26 19.45 -4.31
CA SER A 76 2.09 18.53 -5.09
C SER A 76 1.42 18.15 -6.41
N LEU A 77 0.10 17.93 -6.42
CA LEU A 77 -0.67 17.71 -7.64
C LEU A 77 -0.69 18.96 -8.53
N GLU A 78 -0.73 20.16 -7.92
CA GLU A 78 -0.63 21.41 -8.66
C GLU A 78 0.74 21.57 -9.34
N ASP A 79 1.83 21.19 -8.66
CA ASP A 79 3.16 21.14 -9.23
C ASP A 79 3.21 20.17 -10.43
N LEU A 80 2.60 19.00 -10.30
CA LEU A 80 2.46 18.03 -11.39
C LEU A 80 1.71 18.62 -12.58
N ALA A 81 0.56 19.27 -12.35
CA ALA A 81 -0.18 19.96 -13.41
C ALA A 81 0.67 21.01 -14.13
N ARG A 82 1.48 21.79 -13.38
CA ARG A 82 2.39 22.76 -14.00
C ARG A 82 3.49 22.10 -14.84
N MET A 83 3.98 20.93 -14.45
CA MET A 83 4.97 20.20 -15.26
C MET A 83 4.37 19.69 -16.57
N VAL A 84 3.13 19.21 -16.54
CA VAL A 84 2.38 18.76 -17.73
C VAL A 84 2.13 19.92 -18.68
N GLU A 85 1.62 21.05 -18.18
CA GLU A 85 1.38 22.26 -18.98
C GLU A 85 2.64 22.84 -19.62
N ARG A 86 3.79 22.71 -18.95
CA ARG A 86 5.09 23.14 -19.48
C ARG A 86 5.69 22.17 -20.50
N GLY A 87 5.03 21.03 -20.75
CA GLY A 87 5.51 20.01 -21.68
C GLY A 87 6.77 19.29 -21.20
N ILE A 88 7.06 19.31 -19.88
CA ILE A 88 8.22 18.59 -19.33
C ILE A 88 8.01 17.09 -19.48
N TYR A 89 6.80 16.61 -19.16
CA TYR A 89 6.33 15.24 -19.37
C TYR A 89 4.80 15.18 -19.43
N ASP A 90 4.23 14.21 -20.14
CA ASP A 90 2.79 13.90 -20.05
C ASP A 90 2.46 13.31 -18.66
N LEU A 91 1.23 13.52 -18.20
CA LEU A 91 0.70 12.92 -16.97
C LEU A 91 0.89 11.38 -17.02
N GLN A 92 0.65 10.76 -18.20
CA GLN A 92 0.85 9.31 -18.38
C GLN A 92 2.28 8.86 -18.04
N THR A 93 3.29 9.63 -18.42
CA THR A 93 4.70 9.31 -18.13
C THR A 93 4.98 9.32 -16.63
N TRP A 94 4.43 10.30 -15.91
CA TRP A 94 4.55 10.37 -14.46
C TRP A 94 3.84 9.20 -13.77
N VAL A 95 2.57 8.97 -14.11
CA VAL A 95 1.78 7.94 -13.43
C VAL A 95 2.28 6.53 -13.72
N ALA A 96 2.88 6.29 -14.90
CA ALA A 96 3.53 5.02 -15.21
C ALA A 96 4.76 4.76 -14.32
N GLY A 97 5.55 5.81 -14.02
CA GLY A 97 6.68 5.73 -13.08
C GLY A 97 6.26 5.71 -11.61
N MET A 98 5.12 6.34 -11.29
CA MET A 98 4.52 6.36 -9.95
C MET A 98 3.67 5.14 -9.64
N LYS A 99 3.68 4.08 -10.48
CA LYS A 99 3.00 2.83 -10.15
C LYS A 99 3.44 2.38 -8.77
N TYR A 100 2.56 2.66 -7.81
CA TYR A 100 2.65 2.24 -6.45
C TYR A 100 2.71 0.72 -6.53
N LEU A 101 3.87 0.14 -6.25
CA LEU A 101 3.94 -1.30 -6.06
C LEU A 101 2.86 -1.62 -5.02
N PRO A 102 2.03 -2.65 -5.23
CA PRO A 102 1.11 -3.08 -4.18
C PRO A 102 1.93 -3.21 -2.89
N PRO A 103 1.37 -2.82 -1.72
CA PRO A 103 2.10 -2.87 -0.47
C PRO A 103 2.81 -4.21 -0.40
N VAL A 104 4.12 -4.18 -0.12
CA VAL A 104 4.93 -5.40 0.00
C VAL A 104 4.15 -6.31 0.94
N ILE A 105 3.59 -7.40 0.40
CA ILE A 105 3.00 -8.43 1.23
C ILE A 105 4.20 -9.05 1.92
N GLU A 106 4.54 -8.54 3.10
CA GLU A 106 5.60 -9.10 3.90
C GLU A 106 5.23 -10.54 4.16
N LEU A 107 6.00 -11.45 3.57
CA LEU A 107 5.75 -12.87 3.68
C LEU A 107 5.79 -13.25 5.16
N PRO A 108 4.66 -13.70 5.77
CA PRO A 108 4.62 -13.97 7.19
C PRO A 108 5.67 -15.01 7.60
N SER A 109 6.18 -14.93 8.83
CA SER A 109 7.23 -15.82 9.32
C SER A 109 6.86 -17.30 9.18
N PHE A 110 5.60 -17.68 9.42
CA PHE A 110 5.12 -19.05 9.23
C PHE A 110 5.17 -19.54 7.77
N MET A 111 5.07 -18.64 6.78
CA MET A 111 5.27 -19.01 5.38
C MET A 111 6.75 -19.17 5.03
N LYS A 112 7.62 -18.35 5.63
CA LYS A 112 9.08 -18.52 5.52
C LYS A 112 9.55 -19.83 6.16
N SER A 113 8.95 -20.25 7.29
CA SER A 113 9.24 -21.53 7.93
C SER A 113 8.89 -22.75 7.05
N LEU A 114 7.90 -22.61 6.16
CA LEU A 114 7.57 -23.60 5.14
C LEU A 114 8.49 -23.52 3.90
N GLY A 115 9.46 -22.61 3.91
CA GLY A 115 10.42 -22.39 2.83
C GLY A 115 9.82 -21.70 1.61
N PHE A 116 8.79 -20.88 1.79
CA PHE A 116 8.34 -19.96 0.74
C PHE A 116 9.18 -18.69 0.75
N GLU A 117 9.52 -18.20 -0.44
CA GLU A 117 10.19 -16.89 -0.64
C GLU A 117 9.22 -15.83 -1.15
N GLN A 118 8.04 -16.26 -1.62
CA GLN A 118 6.94 -15.43 -2.09
C GLN A 118 5.60 -16.07 -1.69
N MET A 119 4.51 -15.30 -1.76
CA MET A 119 3.18 -15.82 -1.44
C MET A 119 2.84 -17.01 -2.37
N PRO A 120 2.37 -18.14 -1.82
CA PRO A 120 1.89 -19.27 -2.62
C PRO A 120 0.69 -18.86 -3.48
N ALA A 121 0.51 -19.49 -4.64
CA ALA A 121 -0.58 -19.15 -5.57
C ALA A 121 -1.92 -19.80 -5.16
N THR A 122 -1.83 -20.96 -4.51
CA THR A 122 -2.97 -21.79 -4.10
C THR A 122 -2.78 -22.41 -2.71
N GLU A 123 -3.89 -22.80 -2.08
CA GLU A 123 -3.84 -23.60 -0.84
C GLU A 123 -3.14 -24.95 -1.05
N GLU A 124 -3.21 -25.52 -2.26
CA GLU A 124 -2.58 -26.79 -2.58
C GLU A 124 -1.05 -26.70 -2.61
N ASP A 125 -0.49 -25.54 -2.95
CA ASP A 125 0.96 -25.29 -2.86
C ASP A 125 1.45 -25.42 -1.41
N ILE A 126 0.67 -24.90 -0.45
CA ILE A 126 0.95 -24.99 0.98
C ILE A 126 0.90 -26.45 1.43
N LYS A 127 -0.16 -27.19 1.06
CA LYS A 127 -0.32 -28.61 1.40
C LYS A 127 0.78 -29.48 0.81
N THR A 128 1.15 -29.22 -0.44
CA THR A 128 2.21 -29.96 -1.13
C THR A 128 3.55 -29.73 -0.44
N ARG A 129 3.86 -28.47 -0.12
CA ARG A 129 5.09 -28.11 0.59
C ARG A 129 5.16 -28.74 1.97
N TYR A 130 4.07 -28.68 2.73
CA TYR A 130 3.95 -29.35 4.02
C TYR A 130 4.21 -30.86 3.90
N LYS A 131 3.56 -31.56 2.95
CA LYS A 131 3.77 -33.01 2.75
C LYS A 131 5.23 -33.36 2.45
N THR A 132 5.92 -32.54 1.65
CA THR A 132 7.34 -32.76 1.33
C THR A 132 8.21 -32.60 2.58
N LEU A 133 8.01 -31.54 3.36
CA LEU A 133 8.78 -31.30 4.59
C LEU A 133 8.44 -32.32 5.68
N ALA A 134 7.18 -32.71 5.80
CA ALA A 134 6.72 -33.71 6.75
C ALA A 134 7.41 -35.05 6.52
N LYS A 135 7.61 -35.49 5.26
CA LYS A 135 8.36 -36.72 4.96
C LYS A 135 9.84 -36.67 5.38
N GLN A 136 10.42 -35.48 5.46
CA GLN A 136 11.84 -35.29 5.83
C GLN A 136 12.01 -35.12 7.34
N LEU A 137 11.05 -34.47 7.99
CA LEU A 137 11.11 -34.08 9.40
C LEU A 137 10.30 -35.02 10.32
N HIS A 138 9.61 -36.03 9.77
CA HIS A 138 8.85 -36.97 10.59
C HIS A 138 9.80 -37.71 11.56
N PRO A 139 9.42 -37.86 12.84
CA PRO A 139 10.19 -38.62 13.83
C PRO A 139 10.55 -40.04 13.35
N ASP A 140 9.59 -40.74 12.74
CA ASP A 140 9.81 -42.08 12.16
C ASP A 140 10.81 -42.11 10.98
N ALA A 141 11.11 -40.97 10.36
CA ALA A 141 12.10 -40.84 9.30
C ALA A 141 13.47 -40.34 9.81
N GLY A 142 13.65 -40.26 11.15
CA GLY A 142 14.86 -39.74 11.79
C GLY A 142 14.82 -38.24 12.10
N GLY A 143 13.66 -37.59 11.97
CA GLY A 143 13.44 -36.20 12.40
C GLY A 143 13.20 -36.06 13.91
N ASN A 144 12.95 -34.84 14.37
CA ASN A 144 12.64 -34.55 15.78
C ASN A 144 11.16 -34.13 15.94
N ASP A 145 10.54 -34.51 17.05
CA ASP A 145 9.12 -34.23 17.34
C ASP A 145 8.79 -32.74 17.38
N LYS A 146 9.70 -31.92 17.92
CA LYS A 146 9.53 -30.47 18.04
C LYS A 146 9.49 -29.78 16.67
N ASP A 147 10.41 -30.13 15.78
CA ASP A 147 10.48 -29.57 14.42
C ASP A 147 9.23 -29.98 13.61
N PHE A 148 8.73 -31.20 13.83
CA PHE A 148 7.50 -31.68 13.21
C PHE A 148 6.26 -30.93 13.71
N ILE A 149 6.17 -30.65 15.02
CA ILE A 149 5.09 -29.85 15.61
C ILE A 149 5.14 -28.40 15.10
N ASP A 150 6.32 -27.79 15.06
CA ASP A 150 6.49 -26.41 14.56
C ASP A 150 6.13 -26.30 13.07
N LEU A 151 6.45 -27.32 12.28
CA LEU A 151 6.04 -27.44 10.88
C LEU A 151 4.52 -27.52 10.74
N GLN A 152 3.85 -28.33 11.56
CA GLN A 152 2.40 -28.48 11.52
C GLN A 152 1.70 -27.15 11.88
N GLN A 153 2.15 -26.47 12.94
CA GLN A 153 1.60 -25.17 13.35
C GLN A 153 1.77 -24.12 12.24
N SER A 154 2.94 -24.08 11.59
CA SER A 154 3.22 -23.17 10.49
C SER A 154 2.30 -23.42 9.28
N ALA A 155 2.04 -24.69 8.96
CA ALA A 155 1.12 -25.07 7.87
C ALA A 155 -0.34 -24.68 8.16
N GLU A 156 -0.81 -24.92 9.39
CA GLU A 156 -2.17 -24.54 9.81
C GLU A 156 -2.37 -23.02 9.75
N GLN A 157 -1.40 -22.24 10.25
CA GLN A 157 -1.43 -20.78 10.17
C GLN A 157 -1.43 -20.29 8.72
N ALA A 158 -0.59 -20.88 7.86
CA ALA A 158 -0.53 -20.53 6.45
C ALA A 158 -1.86 -20.75 5.72
N ILE A 159 -2.52 -21.90 5.94
CA ILE A 159 -3.82 -22.21 5.33
C ILE A 159 -4.90 -21.23 5.83
N LYS A 160 -4.94 -20.96 7.14
CA LYS A 160 -5.92 -20.03 7.73
C LYS A 160 -5.76 -18.62 7.15
N TYR A 161 -4.53 -18.12 7.11
CA TYR A 161 -4.21 -16.81 6.54
C TYR A 161 -4.58 -16.72 5.05
N PHE A 162 -4.27 -17.76 4.28
CA PHE A 162 -4.60 -17.83 2.86
C PHE A 162 -6.12 -17.76 2.59
N LYS A 163 -6.92 -18.43 3.42
CA LYS A 163 -8.39 -18.38 3.36
C LYS A 163 -8.95 -17.01 3.72
N THR A 164 -8.35 -16.31 4.67
CA THR A 164 -8.76 -14.94 5.02
C THR A 164 -8.49 -13.95 3.88
N ILE A 165 -7.37 -14.08 3.17
CA ILE A 165 -7.06 -13.17 2.04
C ILE A 165 -7.93 -13.44 0.82
N LYS A 166 -8.17 -14.70 0.43
CA LYS A 166 -9.01 -15.02 -0.74
C LYS A 166 -10.52 -14.94 -0.49
N GLY A 167 -10.94 -14.78 0.77
CA GLY A 167 -12.34 -14.60 1.16
C GLY A 167 -12.83 -13.15 1.14
N THR A 168 -12.00 -12.22 0.67
CA THR A 168 -12.31 -10.78 0.48
C THR A 168 -12.28 -10.47 -1.01
#